data_AF-A0A1B1UQC8-F1
#
_entry.id   AF-A0A1B1UQC8-F1
#
_cell.length_a   1.000
_cell.length_b   1.000
_cell.length_c   1.000
_cell.angle_alpha   90.00
_cell.angle_beta   90.00
_cell.angle_gamma   90.00
#
_symmetry.space_group_name_H-M   'P 1'
#
loop_
_entity.id
_entity.type
_entity.pdbx_description
1 polymer ?
#
loop_
_entity_poly.entity_id
_entity_poly.type
_entity_poly.pdbx_seq_one_letter_code
_entity_poly.pdbx_strand_id
1 'polypeptide(L)'
;MIRAVPLLALLLGGCDVTASQERATADRVDDAGCASYGLKYGSPEYAQCRMSKDQQRQANYRAAIDQSFRNNQAVADQQLQQLRHNQQQLRSSSPTNCTTMALGGGMYSTNCQ
;
A
#
# COMPACT_ATOMS: atom_id res chain seq x y z
N MET A 1 40.22 4.67 32.25
CA MET A 1 39.56 3.45 31.70
C MET A 1 38.06 3.57 31.96
N ILE A 2 37.28 4.06 30.99
CA ILE A 2 35.83 4.27 31.15
C ILE A 2 35.12 3.18 30.33
N ARG A 3 34.42 2.28 31.02
CA ARG A 3 33.61 1.20 30.44
C ARG A 3 32.28 1.78 29.96
N ALA A 4 32.12 1.94 28.65
CA ALA A 4 30.88 2.34 28.00
C ALA A 4 30.26 1.14 27.26
N VAL A 5 29.68 0.19 28.01
CA VAL A 5 28.91 -0.92 27.44
C VAL A 5 27.72 -1.21 28.35
N PRO A 6 26.59 -0.47 28.22
CA PRO A 6 25.32 -1.17 28.36
C PRO A 6 24.18 -0.68 27.44
N LEU A 7 24.42 0.22 26.49
CA LEU A 7 23.32 0.78 25.67
C LEU A 7 22.94 -0.04 24.44
N LEU A 8 23.79 -0.98 24.00
CA LEU A 8 23.52 -1.76 22.79
C LEU A 8 22.50 -2.90 23.00
N ALA A 9 22.26 -3.34 24.24
CA ALA A 9 21.41 -4.50 24.53
C ALA A 9 19.90 -4.20 24.46
N LEU A 10 19.48 -2.94 24.59
CA LEU A 10 18.07 -2.54 24.52
C LEU A 10 17.54 -2.44 23.07
N LEU A 11 18.42 -2.34 22.08
CA LEU A 11 18.04 -2.20 20.67
C LEU A 11 17.78 -3.55 19.97
N LEU A 12 18.23 -4.67 20.55
CA LEU A 12 18.06 -6.01 19.97
C LEU A 12 16.92 -6.84 20.60
N GLY A 13 16.28 -6.37 21.68
CA GLY A 13 15.22 -7.09 22.39
C GLY A 13 13.78 -6.80 21.92
N GLY A 14 13.59 -5.97 20.90
CA GLY A 14 12.28 -5.41 20.54
C GLY A 14 11.46 -6.16 19.48
N CYS A 15 11.96 -7.25 18.88
CA CYS A 15 11.34 -7.83 17.69
C CYS A 15 10.29 -8.94 17.92
N ASP A 16 10.16 -9.51 19.12
CA ASP A 16 9.24 -10.64 19.37
C ASP A 16 8.01 -10.31 20.24
N VAL A 17 8.05 -9.19 20.98
CA VAL A 17 6.97 -8.85 21.94
C VAL A 17 5.70 -8.40 21.22
N THR A 18 5.82 -7.72 20.09
CA THR A 18 4.65 -7.20 19.35
C THR A 18 3.86 -8.32 18.66
N ALA A 19 4.52 -9.25 17.98
CA ALA A 19 3.84 -10.34 17.26
C ALA A 19 3.12 -11.33 18.18
N SER A 20 3.70 -11.61 19.35
CA SER A 20 3.08 -12.50 20.36
C SER A 20 1.87 -11.84 21.03
N GLN A 21 1.97 -10.54 21.33
CA GLN A 21 0.87 -9.77 21.90
C GLN A 21 -0.31 -9.62 20.93
N GLU A 22 -0.04 -9.45 19.64
CA GLU A 22 -1.06 -9.32 18.60
C GLU A 22 -1.81 -10.63 18.34
N ARG A 23 -1.13 -11.78 18.45
CA ARG A 23 -1.81 -13.09 18.43
C ARG A 23 -2.69 -13.29 19.66
N ALA A 24 -2.19 -12.91 20.85
CA ALA A 24 -2.97 -13.05 22.08
C ALA A 24 -4.23 -12.16 22.10
N THR A 25 -4.20 -10.97 21.49
CA THR A 25 -5.40 -10.14 21.35
C THR A 25 -6.36 -10.71 20.32
N ALA A 26 -5.85 -11.19 19.18
CA ALA A 26 -6.64 -11.89 18.16
C ALA A 26 -7.39 -13.10 18.74
N ASP A 27 -6.72 -13.93 19.53
CA ASP A 27 -7.33 -15.10 20.19
C ASP A 27 -8.47 -14.70 21.12
N ARG A 28 -8.30 -13.65 21.93
CA ARG A 28 -9.37 -13.16 22.82
C ARG A 28 -10.58 -12.63 22.05
N VAL A 29 -10.36 -11.99 20.90
CA VAL A 29 -11.44 -11.48 20.05
C VAL A 29 -12.24 -12.63 19.46
N ASP A 30 -11.59 -13.70 19.02
CA ASP A 30 -12.29 -14.87 18.52
C ASP A 30 -13.06 -15.61 19.61
N ASP A 31 -12.47 -15.72 20.81
CA ASP A 31 -13.13 -16.31 21.97
C ASP A 31 -14.41 -15.55 22.30
N ALA A 32 -14.33 -14.21 22.36
CA ALA A 32 -15.49 -13.36 22.58
C ALA A 32 -16.53 -13.50 21.44
N GLY A 33 -16.07 -13.59 20.20
CA GLY A 33 -16.91 -13.84 19.03
C GLY A 33 -17.68 -15.15 19.14
N CYS A 34 -16.99 -16.26 19.38
CA CYS A 34 -17.62 -17.57 19.51
C CYS A 34 -18.52 -17.67 20.76
N ALA A 35 -18.10 -17.07 21.87
CA ALA A 35 -18.91 -17.02 23.09
C ALA A 35 -20.20 -16.19 22.89
N SER A 36 -20.18 -15.13 22.08
CA SER A 36 -21.36 -14.31 21.79
C SER A 36 -22.49 -15.05 21.06
N TYR A 37 -22.16 -16.14 20.35
CA TYR A 37 -23.13 -17.04 19.76
C TYR A 37 -23.72 -18.05 20.76
N GLY A 38 -23.36 -17.94 22.05
CA GLY A 38 -23.78 -18.86 23.10
C GLY A 38 -23.03 -20.20 23.11
N LEU A 39 -21.96 -20.32 22.32
CA LEU A 39 -21.15 -21.53 22.23
C LEU A 39 -20.24 -21.65 23.46
N LYS A 40 -20.20 -22.86 24.04
CA LYS A 40 -19.40 -23.12 25.25
C LYS A 40 -18.01 -23.62 24.88
N TYR A 41 -17.02 -23.16 25.65
CA TYR A 41 -15.65 -23.63 25.50
C TYR A 41 -15.59 -25.17 25.61
N GLY A 42 -14.86 -25.80 24.70
CA GLY A 42 -14.73 -27.26 24.63
C GLY A 42 -15.87 -27.99 23.90
N SER A 43 -16.92 -27.29 23.46
CA SER A 43 -17.94 -27.90 22.61
C SER A 43 -17.43 -28.05 21.15
N PRO A 44 -17.92 -29.05 20.39
CA PRO A 44 -17.52 -29.21 18.99
C PRO A 44 -17.95 -28.00 18.13
N GLU A 45 -19.08 -27.37 18.44
CA GLU A 45 -19.55 -26.16 17.75
C GLU A 45 -18.64 -24.96 18.01
N TYR A 46 -18.13 -24.82 19.24
CA TYR A 46 -17.15 -23.80 19.58
C TYR A 46 -15.84 -24.00 18.82
N ALA A 47 -15.35 -25.24 18.71
CA ALA A 47 -14.16 -25.57 17.93
C ALA A 47 -14.35 -25.24 16.43
N GLN A 48 -15.53 -25.53 15.87
CA GLN A 48 -15.86 -25.14 14.49
C GLN A 48 -15.88 -23.63 14.29
N CYS A 49 -16.46 -22.88 15.24
CA CYS A 49 -16.47 -21.42 15.19
C CYS A 49 -15.04 -20.84 15.19
N ARG A 50 -14.20 -21.32 16.12
CA ARG A 50 -12.78 -20.93 16.20
C ARG A 50 -12.05 -21.24 14.90
N MET A 51 -12.26 -22.43 14.34
CA MET A 51 -11.62 -22.84 13.08
C MET A 51 -12.07 -21.96 11.90
N SER A 52 -13.36 -21.64 11.81
CA SER A 52 -13.89 -20.76 10.76
C SER A 52 -13.32 -19.34 10.85
N LYS A 53 -13.22 -18.78 12.06
CA LYS A 53 -12.59 -17.47 12.31
C LYS A 53 -11.12 -17.47 11.93
N ASP A 54 -10.38 -18.52 12.28
CA ASP A 54 -8.97 -18.64 11.90
C ASP A 54 -8.79 -18.73 10.38
N GLN A 55 -9.59 -19.56 9.70
CA GLN A 55 -9.59 -19.65 8.24
C GLN A 55 -9.89 -18.29 7.59
N GLN A 56 -10.86 -17.55 8.11
CA GLN A 56 -11.20 -16.21 7.60
C GLN A 56 -10.02 -15.25 7.77
N ARG A 57 -9.33 -15.28 8.92
CA ARG A 57 -8.16 -14.42 9.16
C ARG A 57 -7.01 -14.75 8.21
N GLN A 58 -6.72 -16.04 8.02
CA GLN A 58 -5.69 -16.47 7.09
C GLN A 58 -6.03 -16.07 5.64
N ALA A 59 -7.29 -16.20 5.24
CA ALA A 59 -7.75 -15.75 3.92
C ALA A 59 -7.60 -14.23 3.75
N ASN A 60 -8.01 -13.45 4.74
CA ASN A 60 -7.87 -11.98 4.73
C ASN A 60 -6.40 -11.55 4.70
N TYR A 61 -5.54 -12.22 5.45
CA TYR A 61 -4.11 -11.95 5.47
C TYR A 61 -3.48 -12.20 4.09
N ARG A 62 -3.79 -13.35 3.46
CA ARG A 62 -3.33 -13.66 2.09
C ARG A 62 -3.85 -12.64 1.09
N ALA A 63 -5.14 -12.29 1.17
CA ALA A 63 -5.74 -11.28 0.29
C ALA A 63 -5.09 -9.90 0.44
N ALA A 64 -4.72 -9.50 1.67
CA ALA A 64 -4.02 -8.24 1.93
C ALA A 64 -2.61 -8.22 1.32
N ILE A 65 -1.88 -9.33 1.42
CA ILE A 65 -0.57 -9.48 0.76
C ILE A 65 -0.71 -9.43 -0.75
N ASP A 66 -1.62 -10.22 -1.32
CA ASP A 66 -1.85 -10.28 -2.76
C ASP A 66 -2.27 -8.91 -3.30
N GLN A 67 -3.11 -8.19 -2.56
CA GLN A 67 -3.52 -6.84 -2.92
C GLN A 67 -2.36 -5.86 -2.90
N SER A 68 -1.47 -5.97 -1.91
CA SER A 68 -0.28 -5.12 -1.82
C SER A 68 0.65 -5.35 -3.01
N PHE A 69 0.82 -6.60 -3.43
CA PHE A 69 1.60 -6.94 -4.62
C PHE A 69 0.98 -6.36 -5.90
N ARG A 70 -0.35 -6.55 -6.09
CA ARG A 70 -1.07 -6.00 -7.25
C ARG A 70 -1.01 -4.48 -7.29
N ASN A 71 -1.16 -3.80 -6.15
CA ASN A 71 -1.07 -2.34 -6.07
C ASN A 71 0.33 -1.85 -6.46
N ASN A 72 1.39 -2.48 -5.96
CA ASN A 72 2.76 -2.11 -6.31
C ASN A 72 3.05 -2.31 -7.80
N GLN A 73 2.53 -3.39 -8.39
CA GLN A 73 2.66 -3.63 -9.83
C GLN A 73 1.92 -2.55 -10.64
N ALA A 74 0.69 -2.20 -10.26
CA ALA A 74 -0.08 -1.14 -10.91
C ALA A 74 0.60 0.23 -10.81
N VAL A 75 1.23 0.55 -9.67
CA VAL A 75 1.99 1.80 -9.49
C VAL A 75 3.21 1.84 -10.41
N ALA A 76 3.95 0.74 -10.53
CA ALA A 76 5.09 0.65 -11.45
C ALA A 76 4.67 0.86 -12.91
N ASP A 77 3.56 0.24 -13.32
CA ASP A 77 3.03 0.40 -14.68
C ASP A 77 2.54 1.84 -14.94
N GLN A 78 1.85 2.45 -13.97
CA GLN A 78 1.42 3.85 -14.06
C GLN A 78 2.61 4.80 -14.18
N GLN A 79 3.69 4.57 -13.44
CA GLN A 79 4.87 5.41 -13.50
C GLN A 79 5.54 5.34 -14.88
N LEU A 80 5.61 4.15 -15.48
CA LEU A 80 6.13 3.95 -16.83
C LEU A 80 5.28 4.66 -17.89
N GLN A 81 3.96 4.64 -17.76
CA GLN A 81 3.06 5.36 -18.66
C GLN A 81 3.21 6.87 -18.54
N GLN A 82 3.33 7.40 -17.32
CA GLN A 82 3.59 8.83 -17.10
C GLN A 82 4.91 9.29 -17.73
N LEU A 83 5.97 8.50 -17.61
CA LEU A 83 7.25 8.82 -18.26
C LEU A 83 7.11 8.87 -19.79
N ARG A 84 6.33 7.96 -20.38
CA ARG A 84 6.04 8.00 -21.83
C ARG A 84 5.26 9.26 -22.22
N HIS A 85 4.25 9.65 -21.45
CA HIS A 85 3.50 10.87 -21.72
C HIS A 85 4.34 12.14 -21.56
N ASN A 86 5.16 12.23 -20.51
CA ASN A 86 6.09 13.36 -20.35
C ASN A 86 7.08 13.45 -21.52
N GLN A 87 7.62 12.32 -21.99
CA GLN A 87 8.50 12.32 -23.16
C GLN A 87 7.78 12.79 -24.42
N GLN A 88 6.52 12.38 -24.63
CA GLN A 88 5.71 12.85 -25.75
C GLN A 88 5.43 14.35 -25.67
N GLN A 89 5.14 14.87 -24.48
CA GLN A 89 4.95 16.31 -24.28
C GLN A 89 6.23 17.09 -24.58
N LEU A 90 7.39 16.62 -24.10
CA LEU A 90 8.69 17.24 -24.39
C LEU A 90 9.03 17.21 -25.89
N ARG A 91 8.59 16.18 -26.63
CA ARG A 91 8.72 16.12 -28.10
C ARG A 91 7.72 17.03 -28.83
N SER A 92 6.52 17.16 -28.30
CA SER A 92 5.47 18.04 -28.85
C SER A 92 5.72 19.51 -28.56
N SER A 93 6.44 19.83 -27.49
CA SER A 93 6.69 21.20 -27.02
C SER A 93 7.95 21.80 -27.61
N SER A 94 8.44 21.33 -28.77
CA SER A 94 9.45 22.09 -29.52
C SER A 94 8.95 23.53 -29.65
N PRO A 95 9.73 24.54 -29.22
CA PRO A 95 9.29 25.93 -29.27
C PRO A 95 8.98 26.27 -30.72
N THR A 96 7.70 26.37 -31.04
CA THR A 96 7.24 26.71 -32.37
C THR A 96 7.48 28.21 -32.53
N ASN A 97 8.33 28.59 -33.48
CA ASN A 97 8.62 30.00 -33.73
C ASN A 97 7.43 30.58 -34.48
N CYS A 98 6.49 31.14 -33.72
CA CYS A 98 5.35 31.84 -34.29
C CYS A 98 5.75 33.27 -34.64
N THR A 99 5.77 33.59 -35.93
CA THR A 99 5.98 34.95 -36.41
C THR A 99 4.65 35.54 -36.83
N THR A 100 4.27 36.68 -36.24
CA THR A 100 3.06 37.43 -36.62
C THR A 100 3.44 38.59 -37.52
N MET A 101 2.85 38.65 -38.72
CA MET A 101 3.06 39.72 -39.69
C MET A 101 1.74 40.41 -40.02
N ALA A 102 1.76 41.75 -40.09
CA ALA A 102 0.60 42.55 -40.44
C ALA A 102 0.49 42.63 -41.98
N LEU A 103 -0.68 42.26 -42.53
CA LEU A 103 -0.93 42.21 -43.97
C LEU A 103 -1.60 43.49 -44.51
N GLY A 104 -1.82 44.50 -43.64
CA GLY A 104 -2.55 45.72 -43.97
C GLY A 104 -4.06 45.59 -43.78
N GLY A 105 -4.77 46.73 -43.71
CA GLY A 105 -6.24 46.74 -43.53
C GLY A 105 -6.75 46.20 -42.19
N GLY A 106 -5.89 46.05 -41.17
CA GLY A 106 -6.23 45.44 -39.88
C GLY A 106 -6.13 43.91 -39.84
N MET A 107 -5.64 43.28 -40.92
CA MET A 107 -5.41 41.83 -40.94
C MET A 107 -4.01 41.47 -40.44
N TYR A 108 -3.94 40.43 -39.61
CA TYR A 108 -2.71 39.84 -39.09
C TYR A 108 -2.66 38.36 -39.49
N SER A 109 -1.48 37.88 -39.87
CA SER A 109 -1.22 36.46 -40.12
C SER A 109 -0.14 35.98 -39.17
N THR A 110 -0.42 34.88 -38.46
CA THR A 110 0.54 34.21 -37.58
C THR A 110 0.92 32.89 -38.22
N ASN A 111 2.21 32.70 -38.44
CA ASN A 111 2.76 31.45 -38.98
C ASN A 111 3.70 30.84 -37.96
N CYS A 112 3.49 29.57 -37.63
CA CYS A 112 4.25 28.83 -36.63
C CYS A 112 5.02 27.70 -37.34
N GLN A 113 6.36 27.74 -37.27
CA GLN A 113 7.27 26.69 -37.75
C GLN A 113 7.87 25.89 -36.59
#